data_AF-A0A0A2LLH6-F1
#
_entry.id   AF-A0A0A2LLH6-F1
#
_cell.length_a   1.000
_cell.length_b   1.000
_cell.length_c   1.000
_cell.angle_alpha   90.00
_cell.angle_beta   90.00
_cell.angle_gamma   90.00
#
_symmetry.space_group_name_H-M   'P 1'
#
loop_
_entity.id
_entity.type
_entity.pdbx_description
1 polymer ?
#
loop_
_entity_poly.entity_id
_entity_poly.type
_entity_poly.pdbx_seq_one_letter_code
_entity_poly.pdbx_strand_id
1 'polypeptide(L)'
;MFSGEECFLASNEWHDKMRQQYTSGLPPEVHNIIELFFAYFTYAPSLVHKLYGLRHVDTTSFEAQQTISKMLSKTLEMQMKLATWYEQFSQIAPPPTETISSTGDELYPTILTYTDMSYATIYCGYYSYMVIIHELLKTCGYPGEHEAMVVYFRDQICKSVEYNSVGALGPYRMAFPLRVAFEIADPVTQSWILNHLEQFSNIYAAAQPENYQTVL
;
A
#
# COMPACT_ATOMS: atom_id res chain seq x y z
N MET A 1 9.45 2.15 13.50
CA MET A 1 7.97 2.01 13.41
C MET A 1 7.51 0.55 13.22
N PHE A 2 8.39 -0.47 13.18
CA PHE A 2 7.99 -1.88 13.11
C PHE A 2 8.95 -2.74 13.93
N SER A 3 8.45 -3.59 14.84
CA SER A 3 9.26 -4.39 15.78
C SER A 3 9.81 -5.69 15.19
N GLY A 4 9.41 -6.06 13.98
CA GLY A 4 9.78 -7.33 13.33
C GLY A 4 8.98 -8.55 13.77
N GLU A 5 8.25 -8.41 14.87
CA GLU A 5 7.28 -9.38 15.34
C GLU A 5 6.00 -9.35 14.50
N GLU A 6 5.20 -10.42 14.61
CA GLU A 6 3.88 -10.42 14.01
C GLU A 6 3.03 -9.31 14.65
N CYS A 7 2.34 -8.53 13.82
CA CYS A 7 1.46 -7.49 14.33
C CYS A 7 0.40 -8.15 15.21
N PHE A 8 0.17 -7.63 16.42
CA PHE A 8 -0.83 -8.23 17.32
C PHE A 8 -2.24 -8.25 16.68
N LEU A 9 -2.52 -7.32 15.76
CA LEU A 9 -3.76 -7.25 14.99
C LEU A 9 -3.89 -8.38 13.94
N ALA A 10 -2.82 -9.10 13.65
CA ALA A 10 -2.82 -10.23 12.72
C ALA A 10 -3.37 -11.52 13.32
N SER A 11 -3.79 -11.52 14.58
CA SER A 11 -4.39 -12.68 15.23
C SER A 11 -5.85 -12.89 14.80
N ASN A 12 -6.27 -14.15 14.76
CA ASN A 12 -7.65 -14.52 14.43
C ASN A 12 -8.66 -13.87 15.38
N GLU A 13 -8.35 -13.75 16.67
CA GLU A 13 -9.21 -13.07 17.65
C GLU A 13 -9.48 -11.61 17.28
N TRP A 14 -8.47 -10.89 16.78
CA TRP A 14 -8.65 -9.51 16.34
C TRP A 14 -9.44 -9.44 15.05
N HIS A 15 -9.17 -10.32 14.07
CA HIS A 15 -9.94 -10.40 12.83
C HIS A 15 -11.41 -10.76 13.07
N ASP A 16 -11.70 -11.63 14.04
CA ASP A 16 -13.07 -11.95 14.47
C ASP A 16 -13.78 -10.74 15.07
N LYS A 17 -13.08 -9.98 15.94
CA LYS A 17 -13.62 -8.76 16.54
C LYS A 17 -13.92 -7.68 15.50
N MET A 18 -13.04 -7.49 14.50
CA MET A 18 -13.26 -6.52 13.44
C MET A 18 -14.49 -6.88 12.59
N ARG A 19 -14.64 -8.16 12.20
CA ARG A 19 -15.82 -8.65 11.45
C ARG A 19 -17.16 -8.54 12.20
N GLN A 20 -17.14 -8.45 13.52
CA GLN A 20 -18.36 -8.28 14.33
C GLN A 20 -18.82 -6.82 14.41
N GLN A 21 -17.98 -5.86 14.01
CA GLN A 21 -18.29 -4.43 14.03
C GLN A 21 -19.06 -4.04 12.76
N TYR A 22 -20.34 -4.38 12.71
CA TYR A 22 -21.19 -3.99 11.59
C TYR A 22 -21.35 -2.46 11.53
N THR A 23 -20.86 -1.88 10.44
CA THR A 23 -21.17 -0.48 10.12
C THR A 23 -22.60 -0.42 9.57
N SER A 24 -23.51 0.17 10.34
CA SER A 24 -24.90 0.36 9.91
C SER A 24 -24.93 1.17 8.61
N GLY A 25 -25.36 0.55 7.50
CA GLY A 25 -25.49 1.19 6.18
C GLY A 25 -24.68 0.57 5.06
N LEU A 26 -23.75 -0.36 5.34
CA LEU A 26 -23.04 -1.11 4.29
C LEU A 26 -23.67 -2.49 4.08
N PRO A 27 -23.85 -2.96 2.82
CA PRO A 27 -24.27 -4.33 2.57
C PRO A 27 -23.25 -5.31 3.19
N PRO A 28 -23.69 -6.43 3.79
CA PRO A 28 -22.80 -7.37 4.48
C PRO A 28 -21.64 -7.87 3.62
N GLU A 29 -21.88 -8.09 2.33
CA GLU A 29 -20.87 -8.52 1.36
C GLU A 29 -19.74 -7.48 1.20
N VAL A 30 -20.09 -6.20 1.14
CA VAL A 30 -19.14 -5.07 1.05
C VAL A 30 -18.35 -4.93 2.34
N HIS A 31 -19.01 -5.08 3.49
CA HIS A 31 -18.32 -5.05 4.78
C HIS A 31 -17.32 -6.20 4.89
N ASN A 32 -17.75 -7.43 4.62
CA ASN A 32 -16.90 -8.62 4.73
C ASN A 32 -15.65 -8.55 3.84
N ILE A 33 -15.79 -8.06 2.60
CA ILE A 33 -14.65 -7.96 1.68
C ILE A 33 -13.66 -6.87 2.12
N ILE A 34 -14.13 -5.77 2.70
CA ILE A 34 -13.27 -4.72 3.27
C ILE A 34 -12.57 -5.23 4.53
N GLU A 35 -13.28 -5.94 5.41
CA GLU A 35 -12.67 -6.52 6.61
C GLU A 35 -11.63 -7.58 6.28
N LEU A 36 -11.87 -8.38 5.23
CA LEU A 36 -10.87 -9.33 4.72
C LEU A 36 -9.61 -8.61 4.21
N PHE A 37 -9.79 -7.48 3.54
CA PHE A 37 -8.67 -6.65 3.11
C PHE A 37 -7.86 -6.13 4.30
N PHE A 38 -8.53 -5.60 5.33
CA PHE A 38 -7.86 -5.11 6.54
C PHE A 38 -7.16 -6.23 7.30
N ALA A 39 -7.73 -7.44 7.35
CA ALA A 39 -7.06 -8.60 7.90
C ALA A 39 -5.74 -8.88 7.16
N TYR A 40 -5.74 -8.85 5.83
CA TYR A 40 -4.50 -8.95 5.05
C TYR A 40 -3.53 -7.79 5.36
N PHE A 41 -4.08 -6.59 5.60
CA PHE A 41 -3.34 -5.39 5.93
C PHE A 41 -2.48 -5.48 7.21
N THR A 42 -2.89 -6.35 8.14
CA THR A 42 -2.15 -6.56 9.39
C THR A 42 -0.83 -7.31 9.22
N TYR A 43 -0.59 -7.97 8.08
CA TYR A 43 0.64 -8.74 7.85
C TYR A 43 1.81 -7.90 7.31
N ALA A 44 1.56 -6.76 6.64
CA ALA A 44 2.62 -5.94 6.02
C ALA A 44 3.68 -5.44 6.99
N PRO A 45 3.37 -4.97 8.20
CA PRO A 45 4.40 -4.55 9.17
C PRO A 45 5.51 -5.58 9.35
N SER A 46 5.13 -6.86 9.46
CA SER A 46 6.09 -7.96 9.64
C SER A 46 6.89 -8.25 8.38
N LEU A 47 6.28 -8.11 7.19
CA LEU A 47 6.94 -8.31 5.91
C LEU A 47 7.95 -7.19 5.63
N VAL A 48 7.52 -5.94 5.80
CA VAL A 48 8.36 -4.74 5.61
C VAL A 48 9.55 -4.75 6.55
N HIS A 49 9.36 -5.08 7.84
CA HIS A 49 10.50 -5.14 8.76
C HIS A 49 11.54 -6.17 8.34
N LYS A 50 11.11 -7.36 7.93
CA LYS A 50 12.04 -8.41 7.48
C LYS A 50 12.73 -8.03 6.17
N LEU A 51 12.05 -7.30 5.28
CA LEU A 51 12.66 -6.74 4.06
C LEU A 51 13.82 -5.80 4.40
N TYR A 52 13.60 -4.85 5.33
CA TYR A 52 14.67 -3.96 5.79
C TYR A 52 15.83 -4.73 6.43
N GLY A 53 15.52 -5.78 7.21
CA GLY A 53 16.53 -6.67 7.78
C GLY A 53 17.41 -7.36 6.74
N LEU A 54 16.91 -7.63 5.53
CA LEU A 54 17.68 -8.26 4.47
C LEU A 54 18.56 -7.29 3.67
N ARG A 55 18.29 -5.97 3.68
CA ARG A 55 19.03 -4.97 2.88
C ARG A 55 20.51 -4.86 3.27
N HIS A 56 20.88 -5.26 4.49
CA HIS A 56 22.24 -5.11 5.02
C HIS A 56 22.91 -6.44 5.41
N VAL A 57 22.32 -7.58 5.04
CA VAL A 57 22.82 -8.92 5.40
C VAL A 57 23.45 -9.60 4.20
N ASP A 58 24.51 -10.36 4.42
CA ASP A 58 25.05 -11.27 3.40
C ASP A 58 24.01 -12.34 3.05
N THR A 59 23.40 -12.17 1.89
CA THR A 59 22.34 -13.03 1.36
C THR A 59 22.82 -14.45 1.05
N THR A 60 24.14 -14.71 1.06
CA THR A 60 24.72 -16.04 0.84
C THR A 60 24.78 -16.88 2.11
N SER A 61 24.60 -16.26 3.29
CA SER A 61 24.55 -16.99 4.56
C SER A 61 23.33 -17.92 4.64
N PHE A 62 23.51 -19.07 5.30
CA PHE A 62 22.44 -20.05 5.50
C PHE A 62 21.21 -19.44 6.22
N GLU A 63 21.45 -18.56 7.18
CA GLU A 63 20.42 -17.86 7.96
C GLU A 63 19.62 -16.87 7.11
N ALA A 64 20.30 -16.12 6.22
CA ALA A 64 19.64 -15.25 5.26
C ALA A 64 18.81 -16.06 4.25
N GLN A 65 19.36 -17.17 3.72
CA GLN A 65 18.62 -18.04 2.79
C GLN A 65 17.36 -18.65 3.42
N GLN A 66 17.42 -19.07 4.69
CA GLN A 66 16.25 -19.57 5.40
C GLN A 66 15.19 -18.47 5.60
N THR A 67 15.63 -17.24 5.88
CA THR A 67 14.75 -16.08 6.04
C THR A 67 14.09 -15.71 4.72
N ILE A 68 14.87 -15.66 3.62
CA ILE A 68 14.39 -15.41 2.26
C ILE A 68 13.35 -16.46 1.86
N SER A 69 13.63 -17.75 2.07
CA SER A 69 12.69 -18.82 1.72
C SER A 69 11.35 -18.69 2.46
N LYS A 70 11.38 -18.44 3.79
CA LYS A 70 10.15 -18.23 4.57
C LYS A 70 9.38 -16.99 4.13
N MET A 71 10.10 -15.90 3.83
CA MET A 71 9.51 -14.65 3.35
C MET A 71 8.86 -14.83 1.98
N LEU A 72 9.54 -15.52 1.07
CA LEU A 72 9.05 -15.78 -0.28
C LEU A 72 7.72 -16.55 -0.26
N SER A 73 7.63 -17.64 0.50
CA SER A 73 6.40 -18.42 0.63
C SER A 73 5.23 -17.58 1.14
N LYS A 74 5.44 -16.78 2.20
CA LYS A 74 4.41 -15.89 2.75
C LYS A 74 4.03 -14.77 1.76
N THR A 75 4.98 -14.25 1.01
CA THR A 75 4.77 -13.19 0.01
C THR A 75 3.94 -13.69 -1.15
N LEU A 76 4.24 -14.88 -1.68
CA LEU A 76 3.47 -15.52 -2.75
C LEU A 76 2.04 -15.85 -2.30
N GLU A 77 1.88 -16.39 -1.09
CA GLU A 77 0.55 -16.64 -0.52
C GLU A 77 -0.27 -15.35 -0.44
N MET A 78 0.35 -14.25 0.02
CA MET A 78 -0.33 -12.97 0.14
C MET A 78 -0.64 -12.35 -1.22
N GLN A 79 0.26 -12.48 -2.20
CA GLN A 79 -0.01 -12.06 -3.58
C GLN A 79 -1.25 -12.77 -4.15
N MET A 80 -1.35 -14.09 -3.97
CA MET A 80 -2.51 -14.85 -4.42
C MET A 80 -3.80 -14.39 -3.72
N LYS A 81 -3.75 -14.22 -2.39
CA LYS A 81 -4.89 -13.72 -1.60
C LYS A 81 -5.37 -12.36 -2.08
N LEU A 82 -4.44 -11.44 -2.34
CA LEU A 82 -4.74 -10.09 -2.82
C LEU A 82 -5.28 -10.08 -4.26
N ALA A 83 -4.78 -10.96 -5.13
CA ALA A 83 -5.30 -11.11 -6.49
C ALA A 83 -6.76 -11.58 -6.48
N THR A 84 -7.06 -12.63 -5.71
CA THR A 84 -8.44 -13.13 -5.54
C THR A 84 -9.34 -12.07 -4.92
N TRP A 85 -8.84 -11.37 -3.89
CA TRP A 85 -9.58 -10.29 -3.26
C TRP A 85 -9.90 -9.16 -4.25
N TYR A 86 -8.93 -8.76 -5.08
CA TYR A 86 -9.13 -7.70 -6.08
C TYR A 86 -10.21 -8.07 -7.09
N GLU A 87 -10.19 -9.31 -7.59
CA GLU A 87 -11.22 -9.81 -8.51
C GLU A 87 -12.61 -9.69 -7.88
N GLN A 88 -12.77 -10.17 -6.65
CA GLN A 88 -14.03 -10.08 -5.91
C GLN A 88 -14.46 -8.63 -5.62
N PHE A 89 -13.52 -7.78 -5.21
CA PHE A 89 -13.80 -6.39 -4.87
C PHE A 89 -14.20 -5.59 -6.10
N SER A 90 -13.56 -5.84 -7.25
CA SER A 90 -13.84 -5.16 -8.52
C SER A 90 -15.26 -5.39 -9.06
N GLN A 91 -15.92 -6.49 -8.64
CA GLN A 91 -17.31 -6.77 -8.98
C GLN A 91 -18.30 -5.91 -8.18
N ILE A 92 -17.87 -5.44 -7.00
CA ILE A 92 -18.68 -4.64 -6.08
C ILE A 92 -18.40 -3.15 -6.29
N ALA A 93 -17.12 -2.79 -6.27
CA ALA A 93 -16.62 -1.45 -6.51
C ALA A 93 -15.89 -1.46 -7.86
N PRO A 94 -16.41 -0.81 -8.91
CA PRO A 94 -15.75 -0.80 -10.21
C PRO A 94 -14.32 -0.26 -10.10
N PRO A 95 -13.38 -0.79 -10.91
CA PRO A 95 -12.04 -0.22 -11.03
C PRO A 95 -12.08 1.26 -11.40
N PRO A 96 -11.05 2.05 -10.99
CA PRO A 96 -10.99 3.45 -11.36
C PRO A 96 -10.89 3.65 -12.86
N THR A 97 -11.34 4.82 -13.31
CA THR A 97 -11.20 5.27 -14.68
C THR A 97 -10.14 6.36 -14.78
N GLU A 98 -9.38 6.37 -15.87
CA GLU A 98 -8.45 7.46 -16.14
C GLU A 98 -9.19 8.68 -16.72
N THR A 99 -8.86 9.86 -16.21
CA THR A 99 -9.34 11.15 -16.72
C THR A 99 -8.20 12.16 -16.74
N ILE A 100 -8.37 13.27 -17.43
CA ILE A 100 -7.35 14.33 -17.50
C ILE A 100 -7.31 15.08 -16.17
N SER A 101 -6.11 15.32 -15.64
CA SER A 101 -5.91 16.15 -14.44
C SER A 101 -6.51 17.55 -14.62
N SER A 102 -7.19 18.03 -13.59
CA SER A 102 -7.73 19.40 -13.57
C SER A 102 -6.71 20.45 -13.12
N THR A 103 -5.58 20.02 -12.58
CA THR A 103 -4.55 20.88 -11.96
C THR A 103 -3.39 21.20 -12.90
N GLY A 104 -3.31 20.54 -14.06
CA GLY A 104 -2.23 20.73 -15.03
C GLY A 104 -0.91 20.07 -14.59
N ASP A 105 -1.00 18.99 -13.80
CA ASP A 105 0.17 18.22 -13.36
C ASP A 105 0.94 17.64 -14.55
N GLU A 106 2.20 18.05 -14.71
CA GLU A 106 3.06 17.58 -15.80
C GLU A 106 3.55 16.14 -15.60
N LEU A 107 3.70 15.69 -14.35
CA LEU A 107 4.18 14.35 -14.03
C LEU A 107 3.05 13.31 -14.13
N TYR A 108 1.85 13.69 -13.68
CA TYR A 108 0.65 12.87 -13.76
C TYR A 108 -0.49 13.60 -14.48
N PRO A 109 -0.41 13.79 -15.81
CA PRO A 109 -1.41 14.51 -16.60
C PRO A 109 -2.75 13.76 -16.69
N THR A 110 -2.74 12.46 -16.37
CA THR A 110 -3.94 11.63 -16.21
C THR A 110 -4.05 11.17 -14.77
N ILE A 111 -5.24 11.29 -14.18
CA ILE A 111 -5.55 10.88 -12.82
C ILE A 111 -6.57 9.74 -12.81
N LEU A 112 -6.65 9.05 -11.67
CA LEU A 112 -7.67 8.03 -11.41
C LEU A 112 -8.87 8.64 -10.69
N THR A 113 -10.06 8.45 -11.26
CA THR A 113 -11.33 8.79 -10.63
C THR A 113 -12.08 7.53 -10.22
N TYR A 114 -12.81 7.65 -9.12
CA TYR A 114 -13.52 6.54 -8.49
C TYR A 114 -15.00 6.87 -8.36
N THR A 115 -15.83 5.85 -8.19
CA THR A 115 -17.26 6.05 -7.91
C THR A 115 -17.50 6.60 -6.51
N ASP A 116 -16.62 6.29 -5.55
CA ASP A 116 -16.68 6.78 -4.17
C ASP A 116 -15.28 6.93 -3.55
N MET A 117 -15.11 7.89 -2.63
CA MET A 117 -13.84 8.14 -1.93
C MET A 117 -13.40 6.98 -1.03
N SER A 118 -14.34 6.23 -0.48
CA SER A 118 -14.03 5.04 0.33
C SER A 118 -13.38 3.98 -0.54
N TYR A 119 -13.91 3.75 -1.75
CA TYR A 119 -13.29 2.83 -2.71
C TYR A 119 -11.93 3.32 -3.19
N ALA A 120 -11.78 4.62 -3.44
CA ALA A 120 -10.47 5.20 -3.75
C ALA A 120 -9.44 4.89 -2.65
N THR A 121 -9.83 5.01 -1.39
CA THR A 121 -8.98 4.68 -0.23
C THR A 121 -8.61 3.21 -0.19
N ILE A 122 -9.57 2.31 -0.39
CA ILE A 122 -9.34 0.86 -0.41
C ILE A 122 -8.43 0.45 -1.57
N TYR A 123 -8.64 1.01 -2.76
CA TYR A 123 -7.75 0.80 -3.91
C TYR A 123 -6.34 1.32 -3.67
N CYS A 124 -6.18 2.52 -3.08
CA CYS A 124 -4.85 3.02 -2.71
C CYS A 124 -4.14 2.12 -1.70
N GLY A 125 -4.89 1.56 -0.73
CA GLY A 125 -4.38 0.54 0.18
C GLY A 125 -3.90 -0.70 -0.57
N TYR A 126 -4.70 -1.20 -1.52
CA TYR A 126 -4.34 -2.35 -2.36
C TYR A 126 -3.09 -2.09 -3.20
N TYR A 127 -2.98 -0.94 -3.87
CA TYR A 127 -1.79 -0.58 -4.64
C TYR A 127 -0.54 -0.53 -3.78
N SER A 128 -0.66 0.06 -2.58
CA SER A 128 0.44 0.10 -1.60
C SER A 128 0.91 -1.30 -1.22
N TYR A 129 -0.03 -2.21 -1.02
CA TYR A 129 0.25 -3.61 -0.72
C TYR A 129 0.94 -4.32 -1.88
N MET A 130 0.48 -4.09 -3.10
CA MET A 130 1.10 -4.68 -4.28
C MET A 130 2.50 -4.15 -4.53
N VAL A 131 2.79 -2.87 -4.25
CA VAL A 131 4.16 -2.33 -4.23
C VAL A 131 5.03 -3.12 -3.27
N ILE A 132 4.60 -3.28 -2.01
CA ILE A 132 5.36 -4.01 -0.99
C ILE A 132 5.62 -5.46 -1.41
N ILE A 133 4.59 -6.15 -1.90
CA ILE A 133 4.68 -7.55 -2.36
C ILE A 133 5.66 -7.69 -3.52
N HIS A 134 5.57 -6.83 -4.54
CA HIS A 134 6.48 -6.91 -5.67
C HIS A 134 7.92 -6.53 -5.30
N GLU A 135 8.12 -5.58 -4.39
CA GLU A 135 9.46 -5.24 -3.89
C GLU A 135 10.07 -6.41 -3.09
N LEU A 136 9.26 -7.13 -2.30
CA LEU A 136 9.67 -8.35 -1.60
C LEU A 136 10.07 -9.46 -2.58
N LEU A 137 9.24 -9.73 -3.59
CA LEU A 137 9.52 -10.75 -4.60
C LEU A 137 10.81 -10.44 -5.37
N LYS A 138 10.99 -9.17 -5.77
CA LYS A 138 12.22 -8.65 -6.39
C LYS A 138 13.43 -8.90 -5.49
N THR A 139 13.35 -8.50 -4.22
CA THR A 139 14.45 -8.63 -3.25
C THR A 139 14.80 -10.09 -2.97
N CYS A 140 13.81 -10.99 -2.99
CA CYS A 140 14.03 -12.42 -2.84
C CYS A 140 14.55 -13.10 -4.13
N GLY A 141 14.75 -12.37 -5.22
CA GLY A 141 15.20 -12.92 -6.50
C GLY A 141 14.16 -13.81 -7.20
N TYR A 142 12.87 -13.64 -6.90
CA TYR A 142 11.81 -14.39 -7.56
C TYR A 142 11.64 -13.89 -9.01
N PRO A 143 11.45 -14.79 -9.99
CA PRO A 143 11.33 -14.40 -11.39
C PRO A 143 10.01 -13.68 -11.68
N GLY A 144 10.08 -12.65 -12.52
CA GLY A 144 8.92 -11.90 -13.00
C GLY A 144 9.24 -10.43 -13.24
N GLU A 145 8.25 -9.67 -13.72
CA GLU A 145 8.38 -8.23 -14.02
C GLU A 145 8.18 -7.36 -12.77
N HIS A 146 8.76 -7.75 -11.64
CA HIS A 146 8.47 -7.13 -10.34
C HIS A 146 8.86 -5.65 -10.27
N GLU A 147 9.96 -5.27 -10.91
CA GLU A 147 10.37 -3.86 -10.99
C GLU A 147 9.34 -3.00 -11.74
N ALA A 148 8.85 -3.49 -12.89
CA ALA A 148 7.80 -2.81 -13.65
C ALA A 148 6.49 -2.74 -12.86
N MET A 149 6.14 -3.79 -12.12
CA MET A 149 4.93 -3.81 -11.30
C MET A 149 5.02 -2.84 -10.12
N VAL A 150 6.18 -2.70 -9.48
CA VAL A 150 6.41 -1.68 -8.42
C VAL A 150 6.17 -0.28 -8.99
N VAL A 151 6.75 0.03 -10.15
CA VAL A 151 6.54 1.31 -10.84
C VAL A 151 5.08 1.53 -11.19
N TYR A 152 4.42 0.51 -11.75
CA TYR A 152 3.01 0.57 -12.10
C TYR A 152 2.13 0.93 -10.90
N PHE A 153 2.24 0.19 -9.78
CA PHE A 153 1.40 0.43 -8.61
C PHE A 153 1.73 1.73 -7.87
N ARG A 154 3.01 2.14 -7.87
CA ARG A 154 3.41 3.48 -7.41
C ARG A 154 2.66 4.56 -8.18
N ASP A 155 2.64 4.45 -9.50
CA ASP A 155 1.99 5.44 -10.35
C ASP A 155 0.47 5.41 -10.17
N GLN A 156 -0.15 4.25 -9.91
CA GLN A 156 -1.57 4.19 -9.52
C GLN A 156 -1.85 4.97 -8.23
N ILE A 157 -0.96 4.90 -7.23
CA ILE A 157 -1.07 5.70 -6.00
C ILE A 157 -0.99 7.19 -6.32
N CYS A 158 0.04 7.61 -7.07
CA CYS A 158 0.24 9.02 -7.38
C CYS A 158 -0.90 9.60 -8.25
N LYS A 159 -1.36 8.86 -9.27
CA LYS A 159 -2.54 9.22 -10.07
C LYS A 159 -3.82 9.34 -9.26
N SER A 160 -3.89 8.74 -8.06
CA SER A 160 -5.05 8.81 -7.18
C SER A 160 -5.05 10.03 -6.26
N VAL A 161 -3.94 10.77 -6.17
CA VAL A 161 -3.78 11.88 -5.22
C VAL A 161 -4.83 12.95 -5.45
N GLU A 162 -4.97 13.46 -6.68
CA GLU A 162 -5.89 14.57 -6.99
C GLU A 162 -7.34 14.26 -6.56
N TYR A 163 -7.80 13.03 -6.74
CA TYR A 163 -9.14 12.62 -6.34
C TYR A 163 -9.24 12.35 -4.83
N ASN A 164 -8.30 11.59 -4.28
CA ASN A 164 -8.44 10.99 -2.95
C ASN A 164 -7.90 11.86 -1.80
N SER A 165 -7.14 12.91 -2.11
CA SER A 165 -6.62 13.87 -1.12
C SER A 165 -7.57 15.02 -0.79
N VAL A 166 -8.78 15.03 -1.36
CA VAL A 166 -9.75 16.12 -1.16
C VAL A 166 -10.39 16.06 0.24
N GLY A 167 -10.52 17.23 0.87
CA GLY A 167 -11.19 17.43 2.15
C GLY A 167 -10.32 17.07 3.37
N ALA A 168 -10.89 17.24 4.57
CA ALA A 168 -10.14 17.10 5.83
C ALA A 168 -9.57 15.69 6.07
N LEU A 169 -10.16 14.65 5.47
CA LEU A 169 -9.70 13.27 5.57
C LEU A 169 -8.69 12.88 4.49
N GLY A 170 -8.47 13.72 3.47
CA GLY A 170 -7.54 13.46 2.38
C GLY A 170 -6.13 13.07 2.85
N PRO A 171 -5.50 13.86 3.75
CA PRO A 171 -4.20 13.50 4.33
C PRO A 171 -4.17 12.11 4.98
N TYR A 172 -5.23 11.74 5.72
CA TYR A 172 -5.33 10.44 6.39
C TYR A 172 -5.46 9.27 5.41
N ARG A 173 -6.15 9.50 4.28
CA ARG A 173 -6.32 8.49 3.22
C ARG A 173 -5.04 8.28 2.41
N MET A 174 -4.25 9.33 2.21
CA MET A 174 -3.09 9.32 1.31
C MET A 174 -1.73 9.22 1.99
N ALA A 175 -1.62 9.47 3.29
CA ALA A 175 -0.32 9.44 3.97
C ALA A 175 0.40 8.09 3.86
N PHE A 176 -0.28 6.98 4.17
CA PHE A 176 0.35 5.67 4.05
C PHE A 176 0.68 5.31 2.58
N PRO A 177 -0.25 5.44 1.62
CA PRO A 177 0.06 5.18 0.21
C PRO A 177 1.23 6.02 -0.32
N LEU A 178 1.26 7.32 -0.02
CA LEU A 178 2.36 8.18 -0.44
C LEU A 178 3.68 7.82 0.24
N ARG A 179 3.66 7.35 1.49
CA ARG A 179 4.86 6.81 2.13
C ARG A 179 5.38 5.60 1.39
N VAL A 180 4.53 4.65 1.04
CA VAL A 180 4.95 3.48 0.27
C VAL A 180 5.48 3.88 -1.10
N ALA A 181 4.80 4.77 -1.81
CA ALA A 181 5.24 5.27 -3.10
C ALA A 181 6.61 6.00 -3.02
N PHE A 182 6.83 6.78 -1.97
CA PHE A 182 8.08 7.54 -1.77
C PHE A 182 9.31 6.64 -1.61
N GLU A 183 9.19 5.53 -0.87
CA GLU A 183 10.30 4.61 -0.57
C GLU A 183 10.88 3.92 -1.80
N ILE A 184 10.14 3.89 -2.91
CA ILE A 184 10.52 3.23 -4.17
C ILE A 184 10.49 4.18 -5.38
N ALA A 185 10.25 5.46 -5.14
CA ALA A 185 10.17 6.48 -6.18
C ALA A 185 11.57 6.89 -6.66
N ASP A 186 11.67 7.22 -7.95
CA ASP A 186 12.82 7.93 -8.49
C ASP A 186 12.87 9.39 -7.96
N PRO A 187 13.99 10.12 -8.08
CA PRO A 187 14.14 11.46 -7.50
C PRO A 187 13.11 12.49 -7.95
N VAL A 188 12.61 12.39 -9.19
CA VAL A 188 11.59 13.31 -9.72
C VAL A 188 10.26 13.03 -9.02
N THR A 189 9.86 11.76 -8.97
CA THR A 189 8.64 11.33 -8.29
C THR A 189 8.70 11.58 -6.77
N GLN A 190 9.86 11.39 -6.13
CA GLN A 190 10.04 11.71 -4.71
C GLN A 190 9.80 13.19 -4.41
N SER A 191 10.38 14.07 -5.23
CA SER A 191 10.19 15.52 -5.08
C SER A 191 8.73 15.92 -5.27
N TRP A 192 8.05 15.30 -6.24
CA TRP A 192 6.61 15.48 -6.46
C TRP A 192 5.77 15.04 -5.25
N ILE A 193 6.09 13.90 -4.65
CA ILE A 193 5.40 13.39 -3.44
C ILE A 193 5.62 14.34 -2.25
N LEU A 194 6.85 14.81 -2.03
CA LEU A 194 7.16 15.74 -0.94
C LEU A 194 6.37 17.05 -1.03
N ASN A 195 6.22 17.60 -2.23
CA ASN A 195 5.42 18.81 -2.45
C ASN A 195 3.94 18.60 -2.08
N HIS A 196 3.39 17.39 -2.28
CA HIS A 196 2.02 17.06 -1.88
C HIS A 196 1.91 16.83 -0.36
N LEU A 197 2.89 16.18 0.25
CA LEU A 197 2.94 15.96 1.69
C LEU A 197 3.09 17.27 2.48
N GLU A 198 3.86 18.23 1.95
CA GLU A 198 3.94 19.58 2.53
C GLU A 198 2.57 20.25 2.61
N GLN A 199 1.73 20.11 1.59
CA GLN A 199 0.36 20.63 1.61
C GLN A 199 -0.49 19.96 2.71
N PHE A 200 -0.26 18.67 2.98
CA PHE A 200 -0.96 17.91 4.01
C PHE A 200 -0.45 18.19 5.43
N SER A 201 0.80 18.63 5.57
CA SER A 201 1.49 18.81 6.85
C SER A 201 0.77 19.75 7.83
N ASN A 202 -0.01 20.71 7.31
CA ASN A 202 -0.81 21.63 8.12
C ASN A 202 -1.97 20.94 8.87
N ILE A 203 -2.40 19.77 8.40
CA ILE A 203 -3.58 19.04 8.92
C ILE A 203 -3.16 17.72 9.56
N TYR A 204 -2.10 17.08 9.05
CA TYR A 204 -1.64 15.78 9.51
C TYR A 204 -0.13 15.79 9.76
N ALA A 205 0.27 15.82 11.03
CA ALA A 205 1.67 15.95 11.43
C ALA A 205 2.58 14.83 10.87
N ALA A 206 2.06 13.61 10.69
CA ALA A 206 2.85 12.52 10.11
C ALA A 206 3.12 12.69 8.60
N ALA A 207 2.46 13.64 7.92
CA ALA A 207 2.80 14.05 6.56
C ALA A 207 3.90 15.11 6.49
N GLN A 208 4.46 15.57 7.62
CA GLN A 208 5.61 16.48 7.60
C GLN A 208 6.76 15.89 6.78
N PRO A 209 7.30 16.62 5.78
CA PRO A 209 8.39 16.16 4.91
C PRO A 209 9.61 15.62 5.67
N GLU A 210 9.90 16.16 6.85
CA GLU A 210 11.00 15.73 7.70
C GLU A 210 10.89 14.26 8.12
N ASN A 211 9.67 13.73 8.23
CA ASN A 211 9.44 12.32 8.55
C ASN A 211 9.83 11.37 7.41
N TYR A 212 10.07 11.89 6.20
CA TYR A 212 10.40 11.14 4.98
C TYR A 212 11.90 11.11 4.69
N GLN A 213 12.74 11.56 5.64
CA GLN A 213 14.17 11.29 5.58
C GLN A 213 14.39 9.77 5.52
N THR A 214 15.02 9.29 4.46
CA THR A 214 15.49 7.91 4.36
C THR A 214 16.40 7.63 5.55
N VAL A 215 16.02 6.66 6.37
CA VAL A 215 16.93 6.08 7.36
C VAL A 215 18.04 5.40 6.55
N LEU A 216 19.17 6.10 6.42
CA LEU A 216 20.40 5.61 5.80
C LEU A 216 20.87 4.32 6.48
#